data_AF-A0A930B1I8-F1
#
_entry.id   AF-A0A930B1I8-F1
#
_cell.length_a   1.000
_cell.length_b   1.000
_cell.length_c   1.000
_cell.angle_alpha   90.00
_cell.angle_beta   90.00
_cell.angle_gamma   90.00
#
_symmetry.space_group_name_H-M   'P 1'
#
loop_
_entity.id
_entity.type
_entity.pdbx_description
1 polymer ?
#
loop_
_entity_poly.entity_id
_entity_poly.type
_entity_poly.pdbx_seq_one_letter_code
_entity_poly.pdbx_strand_id
1 'polypeptide(L)'
;MNPTLITAIAEGDFSAILNITSQLTDSERYETIAAIRVLDPNSEKDFPRKNIDKKDIYRHKPLVSQALNYALITMVRKESDIPKVIMDRKGYQGYPYKENPYGLFRSRYIQPIIDYYEQFPPDTYIKKILEDRYTKEYNGLSFGFQWYFYKKGWIPFDEERFVRNLLEVDQMDNRSVTADAQFLFQYPEAIEKVLLQLYRIETKVLDLSKWESDDTLRKTNSCGSAKVTSYWDEVFELLVHYGYPIPR
;
A
#
# COMPACT_ATOMS: atom_id res chain seq x y z
N MET A 1 -2.64 27.42 -2.68
CA MET A 1 -2.29 26.04 -2.30
C MET A 1 -1.29 26.10 -1.16
N ASN A 2 -1.48 25.33 -0.09
CA ASN A 2 -0.60 25.34 1.08
C ASN A 2 0.81 24.85 0.70
N PRO A 3 1.85 25.71 0.71
CA PRO A 3 3.20 25.32 0.29
C PRO A 3 3.77 24.17 1.11
N THR A 4 3.42 24.10 2.40
CA THR A 4 3.88 23.05 3.31
C THR A 4 3.35 21.67 2.91
N LEU A 5 2.11 21.59 2.42
CA LEU A 5 1.54 20.32 1.95
C LEU A 5 2.27 19.82 0.68
N ILE A 6 2.61 20.73 -0.24
CA ILE A 6 3.32 20.37 -1.47
C ILE A 6 4.73 19.87 -1.17
N THR A 7 5.43 20.53 -0.24
CA THR A 7 6.73 20.06 0.24
C THR A 7 6.60 18.67 0.86
N ALA A 8 5.64 18.45 1.76
CA ALA A 8 5.44 17.15 2.39
C ALA A 8 5.13 16.03 1.38
N ILE A 9 4.33 16.33 0.34
CA ILE A 9 4.05 15.37 -0.76
C ILE A 9 5.32 15.10 -1.58
N ALA A 10 6.09 16.14 -1.91
CA ALA A 10 7.34 15.98 -2.65
C ALA A 10 8.35 15.13 -1.88
N GLU A 11 8.45 15.31 -0.56
CA GLU A 11 9.39 14.59 0.30
C GLU A 11 8.88 13.19 0.69
N GLY A 12 7.61 12.88 0.44
CA GLY A 12 7.01 11.63 0.88
C GLY A 12 6.82 11.55 2.40
N ASP A 13 6.68 12.70 3.07
CA ASP A 13 6.46 12.79 4.51
C ASP A 13 4.98 12.55 4.84
N PHE A 14 4.62 11.26 4.91
CA PHE A 14 3.26 10.83 5.22
C PHE A 14 2.75 11.36 6.57
N SER A 15 3.62 11.49 7.57
CA SER A 15 3.26 12.00 8.89
C SER A 15 2.88 13.48 8.82
N ALA A 16 3.68 14.30 8.13
CA ALA A 16 3.36 15.71 7.89
C ALA A 16 2.09 15.88 7.07
N ILE A 17 1.88 15.06 6.03
CA ILE A 17 0.65 15.08 5.22
C ILE A 17 -0.57 14.83 6.10
N LEU A 18 -0.55 13.78 6.95
CA LEU A 18 -1.66 13.47 7.84
C LEU A 18 -1.93 14.63 8.80
N ASN A 19 -0.88 15.15 9.44
CA ASN A 19 -1.01 16.27 10.38
C ASN A 19 -1.65 17.50 9.71
N ILE A 20 -1.17 17.91 8.54
CA ILE A 20 -1.69 19.08 7.81
C ILE A 20 -3.15 18.84 7.40
N THR A 21 -3.44 17.71 6.74
CA THR A 21 -4.79 17.43 6.20
C THR A 21 -5.84 17.18 7.28
N SER A 22 -5.42 16.74 8.48
CA SER A 22 -6.30 16.55 9.63
C SER A 22 -6.88 17.85 10.20
N GLN A 23 -6.21 18.99 9.96
CA GLN A 23 -6.58 20.30 10.52
C GLN A 23 -7.47 21.13 9.59
N LEU A 24 -7.70 20.68 8.36
CA LEU A 24 -8.45 21.43 7.34
C LEU A 24 -9.96 21.36 7.57
N THR A 25 -10.62 22.51 7.50
CA THR A 25 -12.08 22.62 7.43
C THR A 25 -12.63 22.00 6.13
N ASP A 26 -13.94 21.76 6.05
CA ASP A 26 -14.57 21.19 4.86
C ASP A 26 -14.29 22.01 3.59
N SER A 27 -14.35 23.35 3.66
CA SER A 27 -14.07 24.23 2.52
C SER A 27 -12.61 24.13 2.08
N GLU A 28 -11.67 24.22 3.04
CA GLU A 28 -10.25 24.13 2.76
C GLU A 28 -9.86 22.77 2.18
N ARG A 29 -10.48 21.67 2.64
CA ARG A 29 -10.28 20.34 2.07
C ARG A 29 -10.71 20.29 0.61
N TYR A 30 -11.88 20.83 0.27
CA TYR A 30 -12.38 20.79 -1.11
C TYR A 30 -11.55 21.65 -2.06
N GLU A 31 -11.15 22.85 -1.63
CA GLU A 31 -10.21 23.69 -2.37
C GLU A 31 -8.86 22.98 -2.56
N THR A 32 -8.35 22.34 -1.51
CA THR A 32 -7.09 21.60 -1.56
C THR A 32 -7.19 20.40 -2.49
N ILE A 33 -8.24 19.58 -2.40
CA ILE A 33 -8.50 18.44 -3.30
C ILE A 33 -8.52 18.91 -4.77
N ALA A 34 -9.24 19.99 -5.06
CA ALA A 34 -9.32 20.55 -6.41
C ALA A 34 -7.96 21.02 -6.94
N ALA A 35 -7.12 21.60 -6.06
CA ALA A 35 -5.77 22.04 -6.42
C ALA A 35 -4.80 20.87 -6.64
N ILE A 36 -4.85 19.81 -5.81
CA ILE A 36 -3.86 18.72 -5.90
C ILE A 36 -4.19 17.69 -6.99
N ARG A 37 -5.47 17.47 -7.31
CA ARG A 37 -5.88 16.45 -8.31
C ARG A 37 -5.40 16.73 -9.74
N VAL A 38 -4.97 17.96 -10.02
CA VAL A 38 -4.46 18.38 -11.33
C VAL A 38 -2.94 18.36 -11.40
N LEU A 39 -2.26 18.10 -10.28
CA LEU A 39 -0.81 18.04 -10.23
C LEU A 39 -0.31 16.72 -10.80
N ASP A 40 0.74 16.77 -11.59
CA ASP A 40 1.40 15.56 -12.09
C ASP A 40 2.55 15.18 -11.13
N PRO A 41 2.50 14.03 -10.44
CA PRO A 41 3.57 13.58 -9.56
C PRO A 41 4.91 13.36 -10.30
N ASN A 42 4.90 13.31 -11.64
CA ASN A 42 6.10 13.22 -12.46
C ASN A 42 6.67 14.59 -12.90
N SER A 43 5.92 15.67 -12.70
CA SER A 43 6.28 17.02 -13.13
C SER A 43 7.21 17.69 -12.13
N GLU A 44 8.41 18.10 -12.59
CA GLU A 44 9.35 18.89 -11.78
C GLU A 44 8.84 20.31 -11.50
N LYS A 45 7.87 20.77 -12.30
CA LYS A 45 7.20 22.05 -12.07
C LYS A 45 6.26 21.96 -10.86
N ASP A 46 5.53 20.85 -10.74
CA ASP A 46 4.54 20.65 -9.68
C ASP A 46 5.21 20.16 -8.39
N PHE A 47 6.20 19.28 -8.51
CA PHE A 47 7.00 18.74 -7.40
C PHE A 47 8.51 18.90 -7.69
N PRO A 48 9.09 20.05 -7.30
CA PRO A 48 10.51 20.33 -7.53
C PRO A 48 11.41 19.33 -6.79
N ARG A 49 12.33 18.71 -7.52
CA ARG A 49 13.28 17.71 -7.01
C ARG A 49 14.54 18.40 -6.50
N LYS A 50 14.54 18.93 -5.28
CA LYS A 50 15.76 19.50 -4.70
C LYS A 50 16.68 18.37 -4.19
N ASN A 51 17.93 18.36 -4.66
CA ASN A 51 19.02 17.52 -4.14
C ASN A 51 18.78 16.00 -4.22
N ILE A 52 18.07 15.52 -5.24
CA ILE A 52 17.89 14.08 -5.47
C ILE A 52 18.90 13.62 -6.52
N ASP A 53 19.73 12.66 -6.14
CA ASP A 53 20.66 12.01 -7.05
C ASP A 53 19.92 11.38 -8.23
N LYS A 54 20.49 11.45 -9.45
CA LYS A 54 19.83 10.93 -10.66
C LYS A 54 19.38 9.47 -10.56
N LYS A 55 20.16 8.64 -9.84
CA LYS A 55 19.86 7.22 -9.57
C LYS A 55 18.60 7.03 -8.72
N ASP A 56 18.24 8.01 -7.90
CA ASP A 56 17.12 7.93 -6.95
C ASP A 56 15.83 8.55 -7.52
N ILE A 57 15.90 9.26 -8.65
CA ILE A 57 14.73 9.81 -9.36
C ILE A 57 13.70 8.73 -9.68
N TYR A 58 14.14 7.51 -10.03
CA TYR A 58 13.26 6.40 -10.35
C TYR A 58 12.42 5.94 -9.15
N ARG A 59 12.97 6.05 -7.92
CA ARG A 59 12.27 5.72 -6.67
C ARG A 59 11.44 6.90 -6.15
N HIS A 60 11.83 8.12 -6.49
CA HIS A 60 11.15 9.33 -6.07
C HIS A 60 9.76 9.51 -6.72
N LYS A 61 9.61 9.26 -8.02
CA LYS A 61 8.31 9.44 -8.69
C LYS A 61 7.19 8.54 -8.11
N PRO A 62 7.42 7.23 -7.90
CA PRO A 62 6.45 6.38 -7.20
C PRO A 62 6.13 6.87 -5.78
N LEU A 63 7.13 7.38 -5.04
CA LEU A 63 6.93 7.91 -3.69
C LEU A 63 6.00 9.13 -3.71
N VAL A 64 6.27 10.12 -4.56
CA VAL A 64 5.45 11.34 -4.71
C VAL A 64 4.02 10.99 -5.13
N SER A 65 3.84 10.06 -6.09
CA SER A 65 2.51 9.62 -6.49
C SER A 65 1.74 8.98 -5.33
N GLN A 66 2.42 8.21 -4.48
CA GLN A 66 1.81 7.57 -3.32
C GLN A 66 1.49 8.56 -2.20
N ALA A 67 2.37 9.52 -1.95
CA ALA A 67 2.15 10.61 -1.01
C ALA A 67 0.98 11.52 -1.46
N LEU A 68 0.88 11.80 -2.76
CA LEU A 68 -0.26 12.52 -3.35
C LEU A 68 -1.58 11.75 -3.17
N ASN A 69 -1.57 10.44 -3.45
CA ASN A 69 -2.75 9.59 -3.24
C ASN A 69 -3.12 9.50 -1.76
N TYR A 70 -2.13 9.45 -0.87
CA TYR A 70 -2.35 9.48 0.58
C TYR A 70 -3.01 10.79 1.03
N ALA A 71 -2.50 11.94 0.59
CA ALA A 71 -3.10 13.25 0.90
C ALA A 71 -4.57 13.33 0.44
N LEU A 72 -4.90 12.72 -0.69
CA LEU A 72 -6.28 12.61 -1.17
C LEU A 72 -7.13 11.73 -0.24
N ILE A 73 -6.64 10.56 0.16
CA ILE A 73 -7.34 9.66 1.10
C ILE A 73 -7.64 10.36 2.42
N THR A 74 -6.65 11.04 3.01
CA THR A 74 -6.80 11.66 4.34
C THR A 74 -7.84 12.78 4.35
N MET A 75 -8.19 13.34 3.20
CA MET A 75 -9.20 14.39 3.05
C MET A 75 -10.62 13.86 2.76
N VAL A 76 -10.79 12.56 2.54
CA VAL A 76 -12.12 11.94 2.42
C VAL A 76 -12.71 11.71 3.80
N ARG A 77 -13.86 12.33 4.09
CA ARG A 77 -14.54 12.20 5.40
C ARG A 77 -15.96 11.62 5.31
N LYS A 78 -16.56 11.62 4.11
CA LYS A 78 -17.92 11.14 3.85
C LYS A 78 -18.05 10.67 2.39
N GLU A 79 -19.09 9.91 2.10
CA GLU A 79 -19.33 9.29 0.79
C GLU A 79 -19.30 10.29 -0.38
N SER A 80 -19.84 11.48 -0.16
CA SER A 80 -19.85 12.54 -1.18
C SER A 80 -18.47 13.04 -1.58
N ASP A 81 -17.42 12.71 -0.82
CA ASP A 81 -16.05 13.16 -1.08
C ASP A 81 -15.30 12.21 -2.03
N ILE A 82 -15.72 10.94 -2.19
CA ILE A 82 -15.10 10.00 -3.16
C ILE A 82 -14.94 10.61 -4.55
N PRO A 83 -16.01 11.11 -5.21
CA PRO A 83 -15.87 11.55 -6.60
C PRO A 83 -14.93 12.76 -6.72
N LYS A 84 -14.70 13.49 -5.62
CA LYS A 84 -13.82 14.66 -5.61
C LYS A 84 -12.34 14.26 -5.70
N VAL A 85 -11.98 13.11 -5.13
CA VAL A 85 -10.59 12.63 -5.04
C VAL A 85 -10.16 11.73 -6.20
N ILE A 86 -11.08 11.38 -7.11
CA ILE A 86 -10.74 10.69 -8.35
C ILE A 86 -9.98 11.64 -9.25
N MET A 87 -8.78 11.22 -9.65
CA MET A 87 -7.92 12.00 -10.55
C MET A 87 -8.10 11.54 -11.99
N ASP A 88 -8.00 12.47 -12.93
CA ASP A 88 -7.89 12.17 -14.34
C ASP A 88 -6.42 12.31 -14.75
N ARG A 89 -5.78 11.20 -15.10
CA ARG A 89 -4.33 11.12 -15.35
C ARG A 89 -4.05 10.65 -16.77
N LYS A 90 -2.89 10.98 -17.33
CA LYS A 90 -2.44 10.43 -18.61
C LYS A 90 -1.68 9.12 -18.42
N GLY A 91 -2.11 8.06 -19.11
CA GLY A 91 -1.53 6.72 -19.01
C GLY A 91 -0.32 6.50 -19.92
N TYR A 92 0.18 5.26 -19.96
CA TYR A 92 1.31 4.84 -20.81
C TYR A 92 1.12 5.17 -22.30
N GLN A 93 -0.13 5.23 -22.77
CA GLN A 93 -0.50 5.57 -24.15
C GLN A 93 -0.91 7.04 -24.33
N GLY A 94 -0.73 7.89 -23.31
CA GLY A 94 -1.08 9.31 -23.35
C GLY A 94 -2.57 9.62 -23.22
N TYR A 95 -3.45 8.61 -23.15
CA TYR A 95 -4.88 8.79 -22.95
C TYR A 95 -5.23 9.07 -21.49
N PRO A 96 -6.24 9.93 -21.24
CA PRO A 96 -6.81 10.14 -19.91
C PRO A 96 -7.38 8.83 -19.33
N TYR A 97 -7.09 8.53 -18.06
CA TYR A 97 -7.66 7.45 -17.28
C TYR A 97 -7.95 7.92 -15.86
N LYS A 98 -8.97 7.33 -15.24
CA LYS A 98 -9.35 7.67 -13.86
C LYS A 98 -8.52 6.86 -12.87
N GLU A 99 -7.76 7.54 -12.01
CA GLU A 99 -7.05 6.91 -10.90
C GLU A 99 -7.83 7.08 -9.59
N ASN A 100 -7.99 5.97 -8.89
CA ASN A 100 -8.60 5.94 -7.56
C ASN A 100 -7.48 5.93 -6.50
N PRO A 101 -7.42 6.92 -5.59
CA PRO A 101 -6.34 7.00 -4.60
C PRO A 101 -6.30 5.80 -3.65
N TYR A 102 -7.42 5.08 -3.44
CA TYR A 102 -7.49 3.83 -2.69
C TYR A 102 -6.75 2.65 -3.36
N GLY A 103 -6.02 2.89 -4.46
CA GLY A 103 -4.95 1.99 -4.91
C GLY A 103 -3.84 1.79 -3.87
N LEU A 104 -3.67 2.75 -2.95
CA LEU A 104 -2.67 2.66 -1.87
C LEU A 104 -2.91 1.47 -0.92
N PHE A 105 -4.13 0.91 -0.87
CA PHE A 105 -4.43 -0.32 -0.14
C PHE A 105 -3.75 -1.59 -0.68
N ARG A 106 -2.95 -1.46 -1.75
CA ARG A 106 -2.07 -2.53 -2.26
C ARG A 106 -0.60 -2.25 -2.07
N SER A 107 -0.27 -1.09 -1.55
CA SER A 107 1.10 -0.67 -1.43
C SER A 107 1.75 -1.17 -0.15
N ARG A 108 3.08 -1.26 -0.17
CA ARG A 108 3.95 -1.48 0.99
C ARG A 108 3.87 -0.38 2.06
N TYR A 109 3.33 0.81 1.76
CA TYR A 109 3.13 1.89 2.74
C TYR A 109 1.87 1.66 3.59
N ILE A 110 1.83 0.53 4.29
CA ILE A 110 0.71 0.13 5.13
C ILE A 110 0.56 1.04 6.35
N GLN A 111 1.69 1.37 7.00
CA GLN A 111 1.69 2.08 8.28
C GLN A 111 1.03 3.47 8.20
N PRO A 112 1.34 4.33 7.20
CA PRO A 112 0.64 5.61 7.07
C PRO A 112 -0.89 5.50 7.01
N ILE A 113 -1.42 4.51 6.29
CA ILE A 113 -2.86 4.30 6.19
C ILE A 113 -3.43 3.79 7.52
N ILE A 114 -2.70 2.93 8.22
CA ILE A 114 -3.05 2.53 9.59
C ILE A 114 -3.12 3.76 10.49
N ASP A 115 -2.09 4.61 10.50
CA ASP A 115 -2.01 5.82 11.34
C ASP A 115 -3.18 6.76 11.08
N TYR A 116 -3.54 6.95 9.80
CA TYR A 116 -4.74 7.70 9.42
C TYR A 116 -6.01 7.09 10.01
N TYR A 117 -6.19 5.77 9.93
CA TYR A 117 -7.39 5.10 10.43
C TYR A 117 -7.44 4.95 11.96
N GLU A 118 -6.30 4.99 12.65
CA GLU A 118 -6.27 5.12 14.10
C GLU A 118 -6.76 6.51 14.55
N GLN A 119 -6.39 7.57 13.81
CA GLN A 119 -6.87 8.91 14.09
C GLN A 119 -8.33 9.12 13.65
N PHE A 120 -8.72 8.50 12.53
CA PHE A 120 -10.04 8.64 11.93
C PHE A 120 -10.62 7.26 11.60
N PRO A 121 -11.22 6.57 12.58
CA PRO A 121 -11.80 5.26 12.35
C PRO A 121 -12.81 5.28 11.19
N PRO A 122 -12.84 4.22 10.35
CA PRO A 122 -13.79 4.11 9.24
C PRO A 122 -15.23 4.33 9.67
N ASP A 123 -15.87 5.33 9.06
CA ASP A 123 -17.32 5.50 9.14
C ASP A 123 -18.04 4.45 8.27
N THR A 124 -19.38 4.49 8.25
CA THR A 124 -20.20 3.58 7.44
C THR A 124 -19.77 3.53 5.97
N TYR A 125 -19.33 4.66 5.43
CA TYR A 125 -19.02 4.75 4.02
C TYR A 125 -17.59 4.26 3.71
N ILE A 126 -16.60 4.61 4.52
CA ILE A 126 -15.26 4.04 4.39
C ILE A 126 -15.34 2.51 4.55
N LYS A 127 -16.17 2.00 5.47
CA LYS A 127 -16.41 0.56 5.59
C LYS A 127 -16.92 -0.07 4.29
N LYS A 128 -17.86 0.57 3.57
CA LYS A 128 -18.29 0.10 2.24
C LYS A 128 -17.15 0.05 1.23
N ILE A 129 -16.21 1.01 1.26
CA ILE A 129 -15.01 0.93 0.42
C ILE A 129 -14.15 -0.24 0.83
N LEU A 130 -13.88 -0.41 2.13
CA LEU A 130 -13.10 -1.54 2.61
C LEU A 130 -13.73 -2.87 2.20
N GLU A 131 -15.06 -3.00 2.26
CA GLU A 131 -15.82 -4.16 1.78
C GLU A 131 -15.71 -4.36 0.25
N ASP A 132 -15.90 -3.31 -0.55
CA ASP A 132 -15.73 -3.36 -2.02
C ASP A 132 -14.30 -3.78 -2.40
N ARG A 133 -13.29 -3.29 -1.67
CA ARG A 133 -11.89 -3.63 -1.93
C ARG A 133 -11.54 -5.01 -1.39
N TYR A 134 -12.14 -5.44 -0.29
CA TYR A 134 -11.91 -6.75 0.31
C TYR A 134 -12.43 -7.89 -0.58
N THR A 135 -13.57 -7.68 -1.23
CA THR A 135 -14.21 -8.69 -2.10
C THR A 135 -13.52 -8.85 -3.46
N LYS A 136 -12.73 -7.85 -3.89
CA LYS A 136 -12.03 -7.84 -5.18
C LYS A 136 -10.81 -8.77 -5.20
N GLU A 137 -10.78 -9.68 -6.17
CA GLU A 137 -9.63 -10.55 -6.46
C GLU A 137 -8.48 -9.72 -7.06
N TYR A 138 -8.73 -9.08 -8.20
CA TYR A 138 -7.82 -8.09 -8.74
C TYR A 138 -8.04 -6.77 -8.05
N ASN A 139 -6.94 -6.07 -7.80
CA ASN A 139 -7.00 -4.70 -7.36
C ASN A 139 -7.60 -4.50 -5.94
N GLY A 140 -7.65 -5.57 -5.12
CA GLY A 140 -8.21 -5.59 -3.76
C GLY A 140 -7.28 -5.05 -2.65
N LEU A 141 -7.49 -5.46 -1.40
CA LEU A 141 -6.63 -5.12 -0.26
C LEU A 141 -5.39 -6.03 -0.20
N SER A 142 -4.20 -5.51 0.14
CA SER A 142 -3.04 -6.34 0.47
C SER A 142 -3.22 -7.06 1.81
N PHE A 143 -2.43 -8.11 2.03
CA PHE A 143 -2.60 -9.01 3.17
C PHE A 143 -2.52 -8.28 4.50
N GLY A 144 -1.51 -7.41 4.64
CA GLY A 144 -1.35 -6.63 5.86
C GLY A 144 -2.58 -5.75 6.15
N PHE A 145 -3.19 -5.13 5.13
CA PHE A 145 -4.42 -4.35 5.32
C PHE A 145 -5.61 -5.24 5.71
N GLN A 146 -5.76 -6.40 5.06
CA GLN A 146 -6.81 -7.36 5.44
C GLN A 146 -6.67 -7.78 6.89
N TRP A 147 -5.45 -8.15 7.31
CA TRP A 147 -5.17 -8.56 8.68
C TRP A 147 -5.42 -7.45 9.68
N TYR A 148 -4.92 -6.24 9.44
CA TYR A 148 -5.17 -5.09 10.30
C TYR A 148 -6.68 -4.82 10.46
N PHE A 149 -7.43 -4.74 9.36
CA PHE A 149 -8.87 -4.48 9.41
C PHE A 149 -9.67 -5.62 10.05
N TYR A 150 -9.25 -6.87 9.88
CA TYR A 150 -9.82 -8.01 10.60
C TYR A 150 -9.59 -7.89 12.11
N LYS A 151 -8.37 -7.57 12.55
CA LYS A 151 -8.06 -7.40 13.99
C LYS A 151 -8.84 -6.25 14.62
N LYS A 152 -9.19 -5.22 13.84
CA LYS A 152 -10.08 -4.13 14.27
C LYS A 152 -11.58 -4.49 14.21
N GLY A 153 -11.94 -5.67 13.68
CA GLY A 153 -13.33 -6.11 13.52
C GLY A 153 -14.08 -5.37 12.41
N TRP A 154 -13.37 -4.79 11.45
CA TRP A 154 -13.98 -4.02 10.35
C TRP A 154 -14.29 -4.85 9.12
N ILE A 155 -13.59 -5.97 8.94
CA ILE A 155 -13.90 -6.99 7.93
C ILE A 155 -13.95 -8.37 8.61
N PRO A 156 -14.73 -9.33 8.07
CA PRO A 156 -14.74 -10.69 8.59
C PRO A 156 -13.42 -11.41 8.28
N PHE A 157 -13.16 -12.48 9.03
CA PHE A 157 -12.12 -13.44 8.67
C PHE A 157 -12.66 -14.43 7.65
N ASP A 158 -11.91 -14.63 6.57
CA ASP A 158 -12.16 -15.62 5.52
C ASP A 158 -10.83 -16.34 5.28
N GLU A 159 -10.71 -17.55 5.80
CA GLU A 159 -9.45 -18.32 5.79
C GLU A 159 -8.93 -18.48 4.36
N GLU A 160 -9.80 -18.86 3.41
CA GLU A 160 -9.40 -19.07 2.02
C GLU A 160 -8.87 -17.78 1.40
N ARG A 161 -9.57 -16.66 1.59
CA ARG A 161 -9.14 -15.36 1.05
C ARG A 161 -7.84 -14.88 1.68
N PHE A 162 -7.69 -15.01 2.99
CA PHE A 162 -6.48 -14.60 3.70
C PHE A 162 -5.28 -15.43 3.24
N VAL A 163 -5.44 -16.74 3.07
CA VAL A 163 -4.40 -17.63 2.57
C VAL A 163 -4.04 -17.30 1.13
N ARG A 164 -5.02 -17.14 0.25
CA ARG A 164 -4.79 -16.71 -1.14
C ARG A 164 -4.06 -15.37 -1.19
N ASN A 165 -4.52 -14.36 -0.47
CA ASN A 165 -3.92 -13.03 -0.52
C ASN A 165 -2.51 -12.98 0.11
N LEU A 166 -2.24 -13.82 1.11
CA LEU A 166 -0.89 -13.99 1.63
C LEU A 166 0.01 -14.67 0.60
N LEU A 167 -0.45 -15.76 -0.05
CA LEU A 167 0.38 -16.64 -0.89
C LEU A 167 0.51 -16.24 -2.35
N GLU A 168 -0.52 -15.60 -2.91
CA GLU A 168 -0.56 -15.16 -4.30
C GLU A 168 0.31 -13.90 -4.45
N VAL A 169 1.59 -14.11 -4.73
CA VAL A 169 2.52 -13.03 -5.09
C VAL A 169 2.12 -12.52 -6.47
N ASP A 170 1.41 -11.38 -6.52
CA ASP A 170 1.05 -10.77 -7.80
C ASP A 170 2.29 -10.34 -8.61
N GLN A 171 2.11 -10.19 -9.93
CA GLN A 171 3.19 -10.04 -10.91
C GLN A 171 3.90 -8.68 -10.88
N MET A 172 3.56 -7.77 -9.95
CA MET A 172 3.73 -6.32 -10.15
C MET A 172 4.80 -5.61 -9.29
N ASP A 173 5.88 -6.27 -8.86
CA ASP A 173 6.98 -5.62 -8.10
C ASP A 173 6.51 -4.93 -6.78
N ASN A 174 5.30 -5.23 -6.28
CA ASN A 174 4.68 -4.50 -5.16
C ASN A 174 4.91 -5.16 -3.79
N ARG A 175 5.52 -6.34 -3.77
CA ARG A 175 5.77 -7.15 -2.56
C ARG A 175 7.21 -7.02 -2.12
N SER A 176 7.43 -6.89 -0.82
CA SER A 176 8.75 -6.85 -0.18
C SER A 176 8.85 -8.02 0.78
N VAL A 177 9.91 -8.83 0.64
CA VAL A 177 10.18 -9.97 1.54
C VAL A 177 10.36 -9.46 2.96
N THR A 178 11.14 -8.39 3.13
CA THR A 178 11.38 -7.75 4.43
C THR A 178 10.08 -7.29 5.09
N ALA A 179 9.22 -6.59 4.34
CA ALA A 179 7.97 -6.06 4.89
C ALA A 179 7.04 -7.19 5.35
N ASP A 180 6.92 -8.25 4.56
CA ASP A 180 6.06 -9.39 4.89
C ASP A 180 6.62 -10.22 6.05
N ALA A 181 7.94 -10.45 6.10
CA ALA A 181 8.58 -11.15 7.23
C ALA A 181 8.43 -10.36 8.53
N GLN A 182 8.67 -9.04 8.50
CA GLN A 182 8.45 -8.18 9.66
C GLN A 182 6.99 -8.17 10.11
N PHE A 183 6.06 -8.12 9.16
CA PHE A 183 4.63 -8.19 9.45
C PHE A 183 4.27 -9.50 10.15
N LEU A 184 4.64 -10.65 9.58
CA LEU A 184 4.36 -11.96 10.15
C LEU A 184 5.03 -12.15 11.52
N PHE A 185 6.23 -11.59 11.71
CA PHE A 185 6.91 -11.58 13.00
C PHE A 185 6.13 -10.77 14.06
N GLN A 186 5.60 -9.61 13.70
CA GLN A 186 4.77 -8.79 14.59
C GLN A 186 3.42 -9.43 14.90
N TYR A 187 2.88 -10.22 13.96
CA TYR A 187 1.57 -10.86 14.07
C TYR A 187 1.67 -12.39 13.97
N PRO A 188 2.22 -13.08 14.99
CA PRO A 188 2.44 -14.53 14.93
C PRO A 188 1.14 -15.33 14.80
N GLU A 189 0.01 -14.82 15.28
CA GLU A 189 -1.32 -15.41 15.05
C GLU A 189 -1.65 -15.54 13.55
N ALA A 190 -1.13 -14.65 12.69
CA ALA A 190 -1.31 -14.74 11.23
C ALA A 190 -0.59 -15.96 10.65
N ILE A 191 0.54 -16.35 11.24
CA ILE A 191 1.26 -17.56 10.83
C ILE A 191 0.39 -18.78 11.11
N GLU A 192 -0.17 -18.90 12.30
CA GLU A 192 -0.98 -20.06 12.69
C GLU A 192 -2.32 -20.13 11.94
N LYS A 193 -3.02 -19.00 11.84
CA LYS A 193 -4.37 -18.94 11.24
C LYS A 193 -4.38 -18.91 9.73
N VAL A 194 -3.31 -18.46 9.10
CA VAL A 194 -3.26 -18.26 7.66
C VAL A 194 -2.14 -19.10 7.06
N LEU A 195 -0.88 -18.78 7.36
CA LEU A 195 0.25 -19.40 6.68
C LEU A 195 0.25 -20.93 6.85
N LEU A 196 0.04 -21.43 8.07
CA LEU A 196 0.00 -22.87 8.34
C LEU A 196 -1.25 -23.57 7.82
N GLN A 197 -2.27 -22.85 7.33
CA GLN A 197 -3.45 -23.46 6.70
C GLN A 197 -3.26 -23.70 5.20
N LEU A 198 -2.10 -23.36 4.62
CA LEU A 198 -1.83 -23.48 3.18
C LEU A 198 -2.08 -24.88 2.61
N TYR A 199 -1.90 -25.94 3.40
CA TYR A 199 -2.08 -27.32 2.93
C TYR A 199 -3.56 -27.68 2.69
N ARG A 200 -4.49 -26.87 3.19
CA ARG A 200 -5.94 -27.10 3.07
C ARG A 200 -6.56 -26.37 1.88
N ILE A 201 -5.84 -25.42 1.29
CA ILE A 201 -6.41 -24.47 0.31
C ILE A 201 -5.62 -24.52 -0.99
N GLU A 202 -6.31 -24.85 -2.07
CA GLU A 202 -5.74 -24.80 -3.43
C GLU A 202 -5.62 -23.33 -3.88
N THR A 203 -4.39 -22.82 -3.92
CA THR A 203 -4.08 -21.44 -4.29
C THR A 203 -3.33 -21.38 -5.64
N LYS A 204 -3.62 -20.36 -6.44
CA LYS A 204 -2.95 -20.14 -7.72
C LYS A 204 -1.64 -19.41 -7.47
N VAL A 205 -0.58 -20.14 -7.17
CA VAL A 205 0.75 -19.55 -7.07
C VAL A 205 1.32 -19.40 -8.48
N LEU A 206 1.68 -18.16 -8.87
CA LEU A 206 2.40 -17.94 -10.12
C LEU A 206 3.71 -18.73 -10.11
N ASP A 207 4.08 -19.35 -11.24
CA ASP A 207 5.36 -20.05 -11.34
C ASP A 207 6.54 -19.07 -11.23
N LEU A 208 6.41 -17.89 -11.84
CA LEU A 208 7.39 -16.80 -11.77
C LEU A 208 6.72 -15.48 -11.36
N SER A 209 7.36 -14.73 -10.47
CA SER A 209 6.98 -13.36 -10.12
C SER A 209 8.21 -12.48 -9.87
N LYS A 210 8.00 -11.21 -9.57
CA LYS A 210 9.04 -10.25 -9.17
C LYS A 210 8.67 -9.60 -7.84
N TRP A 211 9.67 -9.41 -6.99
CA TRP A 211 9.53 -8.83 -5.65
C TRP A 211 10.82 -8.13 -5.21
N GLU A 212 10.72 -7.28 -4.20
CA GLU A 212 11.87 -6.68 -3.52
C GLU A 212 12.44 -7.69 -2.52
N SER A 213 13.61 -8.26 -2.85
CA SER A 213 14.40 -9.15 -1.98
C SER A 213 15.04 -8.36 -0.83
N ASP A 214 15.36 -9.05 0.26
CA ASP A 214 16.07 -8.46 1.39
C ASP A 214 17.61 -8.48 1.18
N ASP A 215 18.26 -7.34 1.46
CA ASP A 215 19.71 -7.16 1.29
C ASP A 215 20.54 -7.98 2.29
N THR A 216 19.96 -8.37 3.43
CA THR A 216 20.59 -9.19 4.47
C THR A 216 20.80 -10.63 4.00
N LEU A 217 19.84 -11.15 3.23
CA LEU A 217 19.93 -12.51 2.67
C LEU A 217 20.78 -12.57 1.39
N ARG A 218 21.10 -11.42 0.77
CA ARG A 218 22.00 -11.27 -0.38
C ARG A 218 21.72 -12.24 -1.54
N LYS A 219 20.45 -12.54 -1.80
CA LYS A 219 20.03 -13.27 -3.00
C LYS A 219 19.77 -12.24 -4.11
N THR A 220 20.47 -12.38 -5.22
CA THR A 220 20.80 -11.36 -6.24
C THR A 220 19.64 -10.86 -7.12
N ASN A 221 18.43 -10.71 -6.60
CA ASN A 221 17.26 -10.41 -7.43
C ASN A 221 16.93 -8.92 -7.43
N SER A 222 17.90 -8.09 -7.80
CA SER A 222 17.65 -6.65 -7.99
C SER A 222 16.95 -6.31 -9.31
N CYS A 223 16.70 -7.29 -10.21
CA CYS A 223 15.99 -7.07 -11.48
C CYS A 223 15.46 -8.33 -12.23
N GLY A 224 15.41 -9.52 -11.63
CA GLY A 224 15.02 -10.77 -12.32
C GLY A 224 13.70 -11.38 -11.80
N SER A 225 12.85 -11.90 -12.69
CA SER A 225 11.72 -12.75 -12.30
C SER A 225 12.23 -14.08 -11.74
N ALA A 226 11.73 -14.50 -10.58
CA ALA A 226 12.17 -15.72 -9.90
C ALA A 226 10.96 -16.61 -9.55
N LYS A 227 11.25 -17.87 -9.21
CA LYS A 227 10.22 -18.83 -8.80
C LYS A 227 9.58 -18.39 -7.50
N VAL A 228 8.25 -18.31 -7.43
CA VAL A 228 7.55 -17.81 -6.23
C VAL A 228 7.85 -18.65 -4.98
N THR A 229 8.23 -19.92 -5.13
CA THR A 229 8.73 -20.72 -4.00
C THR A 229 9.93 -20.06 -3.30
N SER A 230 10.84 -19.44 -4.07
CA SER A 230 12.01 -18.73 -3.54
C SER A 230 11.65 -17.46 -2.76
N TYR A 231 10.51 -16.82 -3.06
CA TYR A 231 9.99 -15.72 -2.25
C TYR A 231 9.69 -16.20 -0.83
N TRP A 232 8.97 -17.32 -0.70
CA TRP A 232 8.60 -17.87 0.60
C TRP A 232 9.82 -18.40 1.35
N ASP A 233 10.78 -19.02 0.66
CA ASP A 233 12.05 -19.42 1.27
C ASP A 233 12.76 -18.22 1.91
N GLU A 234 12.83 -17.08 1.22
CA GLU A 234 13.41 -15.84 1.76
C GLU A 234 12.62 -15.29 2.95
N VAL A 235 11.27 -15.29 2.89
CA VAL A 235 10.42 -14.85 4.02
C VAL A 235 10.64 -15.73 5.24
N PHE A 236 10.68 -17.06 5.08
CA PHE A 236 10.90 -17.99 6.19
C PHE A 236 12.32 -17.86 6.77
N GLU A 237 13.33 -17.69 5.93
CA GLU A 237 14.70 -17.43 6.38
C GLU A 237 14.78 -16.14 7.22
N LEU A 238 14.12 -15.05 6.80
CA LEU A 238 14.03 -13.83 7.59
C LEU A 238 13.27 -14.01 8.89
N LEU A 239 12.16 -14.75 8.90
CA LEU A 239 11.42 -15.04 10.13
C LEU A 239 12.30 -15.76 11.16
N VAL A 240 13.06 -16.77 10.71
CA VAL A 240 14.04 -17.46 11.57
C VAL A 240 15.14 -16.52 12.02
N HIS A 241 15.66 -15.66 11.13
CA HIS A 241 16.67 -14.66 11.47
C HIS A 241 16.18 -13.67 12.53
N TYR A 242 14.91 -13.26 12.46
CA TYR A 242 14.25 -12.43 13.48
C TYR A 242 13.93 -13.18 14.78
N GLY A 243 14.21 -14.49 14.84
CA GLY A 243 14.07 -15.31 16.04
C GLY A 243 12.70 -15.98 16.19
N TYR A 244 11.90 -16.06 15.12
CA TYR A 244 10.63 -16.77 15.16
C TYR A 244 10.85 -18.30 15.20
N PRO A 245 10.29 -19.01 16.19
CA PRO A 245 10.38 -20.46 16.26
C PRO A 245 9.37 -21.08 15.29
N ILE A 246 9.82 -21.53 14.12
CA ILE A 246 8.97 -22.30 13.20
C ILE A 246 8.78 -23.71 13.81
N PRO A 247 7.54 -24.13 14.13
CA PRO A 247 7.28 -25.48 14.59
C PRO A 247 7.73 -26.49 13.52
N ARG A 248 8.50 -27.49 13.92
CA ARG A 248 8.94 -28.60 13.04
C ARG A 248 7.86 -29.66 12.92
#